data_AF-A0A9J9KYR7-F1
#
_entry.id   AF-A0A9J9KYR7-F1
#
_cell.length_a   1.000
_cell.length_b   1.000
_cell.length_c   1.000
_cell.angle_alpha   90.00
_cell.angle_beta   90.00
_cell.angle_gamma   90.00
#
_symmetry.space_group_name_H-M   'P 1'
#
loop_
_entity.id
_entity.type
_entity.pdbx_description
1 polymer ?
#
loop_
_entity_poly.entity_id
_entity_poly.type
_entity_poly.pdbx_seq_one_letter_code
_entity_poly.pdbx_strand_id
1 'polypeptide(L)'
;MRPQYEHLQSSQMQKCTCDFLHSALPLEGAYDPTHELYQARDFLEWSLIERDYSGKKYAKDKQMARCGNAVPPPFAEALVRVNLPEMCVSKVHAA
;
A
#
# COMPACT_ATOMS: atom_id res chain seq x y z
N MET A 1 -15.02 -10.26 22.15
CA MET A 1 -15.03 -8.78 22.01
C MET A 1 -14.85 -8.47 20.53
N ARG A 2 -15.88 -7.94 19.85
CA ARG A 2 -15.66 -7.31 18.54
C ARG A 2 -15.03 -5.94 18.81
N PRO A 3 -13.86 -5.63 18.25
CA PRO A 3 -13.24 -4.33 18.48
C PRO A 3 -14.11 -3.21 17.87
N GLN A 4 -14.04 -2.02 18.48
CA GLN A 4 -14.86 -0.82 18.19
C GLN A 4 -14.56 -0.17 16.82
N TYR A 5 -14.35 -0.96 15.77
CA TYR A 5 -14.01 -0.46 14.43
C TYR A 5 -15.25 -0.21 13.56
N GLU A 6 -16.44 -0.66 13.97
CA GLU A 6 -17.69 -0.51 13.21
C GLU A 6 -18.14 0.97 13.02
N HIS A 7 -17.58 1.91 13.78
CA HIS A 7 -17.93 3.35 13.69
C HIS A 7 -16.86 4.23 13.05
N LEU A 8 -15.70 3.68 12.70
CA LEU A 8 -14.63 4.47 12.10
C LEU A 8 -14.92 4.72 10.62
N GLN A 9 -14.80 5.97 10.20
CA GLN A 9 -14.80 6.32 8.78
C GLN A 9 -13.61 5.66 8.07
N SER A 10 -13.72 5.40 6.77
CA SER A 10 -12.64 4.75 6.00
C SER A 10 -11.28 5.45 6.17
N SER A 11 -11.27 6.78 6.25
CA SER A 11 -10.08 7.59 6.53
C SER A 11 -9.47 7.36 7.91
N GLN A 12 -10.29 7.08 8.92
CA GLN A 12 -9.83 6.79 10.27
C GLN A 12 -9.26 5.36 10.38
N MET A 13 -9.88 4.40 9.70
CA MET A 13 -9.34 3.04 9.59
C MET A 13 -7.96 3.03 8.94
N GLN A 14 -7.79 3.78 7.85
CA GLN A 14 -6.51 3.93 7.15
C GLN A 14 -5.42 4.54 8.04
N LYS A 15 -5.77 5.57 8.82
CA LYS A 15 -4.86 6.18 9.79
C LYS A 15 -4.43 5.16 10.85
N CYS A 16 -5.36 4.40 11.42
CA CYS A 16 -5.05 3.36 12.39
C CYS A 16 -4.16 2.26 11.82
N THR A 17 -4.36 1.86 10.55
CA THR A 17 -3.49 0.89 9.88
C THR A 17 -2.07 1.43 9.71
N CYS A 18 -1.90 2.69 9.29
CA CYS A 18 -0.58 3.31 9.22
C CYS A 18 0.09 3.40 10.58
N ASP A 19 -0.64 3.86 11.61
CA ASP A 19 -0.12 4.01 12.97
C ASP A 19 0.32 2.65 13.56
N PHE A 20 -0.45 1.58 13.31
CA PHE A 20 -0.10 0.21 13.71
C PHE A 20 1.16 -0.30 13.02
N LEU A 21 1.25 -0.17 11.70
CA LEU A 21 2.40 -0.63 10.93
C LEU A 21 3.68 0.15 11.29
N HIS A 22 3.56 1.47 11.50
CA HIS A 22 4.64 2.29 12.03
C HIS A 22 5.17 1.81 13.38
N SER A 23 4.28 1.38 14.28
CA SER A 23 4.66 0.86 15.60
C SER A 23 5.33 -0.52 15.56
N ALA A 24 5.16 -1.26 14.46
CA ALA A 24 5.64 -2.63 14.29
C ALA A 24 6.99 -2.73 13.54
N LEU A 25 7.47 -1.64 12.94
CA LEU A 25 8.72 -1.63 12.17
C LEU A 25 9.91 -1.20 13.08
N PRO A 26 11.00 -1.99 13.16
CA PRO A 26 12.15 -1.68 14.02
C PRO A 26 12.92 -0.47 13.47
N LEU A 27 12.89 0.63 14.21
CA LEU A 27 13.47 1.92 13.82
C LEU A 27 14.99 1.97 14.13
N GLU A 28 15.85 1.54 13.22
CA GLU A 28 17.30 1.84 13.28
C GLU A 28 17.84 2.19 11.89
N GLY A 29 18.40 3.40 11.73
CA GLY A 29 18.99 3.90 10.47
C GLY A 29 18.08 4.82 9.64
N ALA A 30 18.56 5.31 8.50
CA ALA A 30 17.94 6.31 7.63
C ALA A 30 16.47 5.98 7.25
N TYR A 31 15.55 6.41 8.11
CA TYR A 31 14.16 6.00 8.11
C TYR A 31 13.33 6.76 7.06
N ASP A 32 12.93 6.07 5.99
CA ASP A 32 11.80 6.51 5.14
C ASP A 32 10.57 5.67 5.47
N PRO A 33 9.68 6.17 6.35
CA PRO A 33 8.49 5.42 6.76
C PRO A 33 7.57 5.06 5.61
N THR A 34 7.59 5.83 4.52
CA THR A 34 6.77 5.51 3.35
C THR A 34 7.26 4.22 2.72
N HIS A 35 8.57 4.08 2.54
CA HIS A 35 9.21 2.95 1.88
C HIS A 35 8.90 1.63 2.61
N GLU A 36 9.06 1.63 3.94
CA GLU A 36 8.80 0.44 4.74
C GLU A 36 7.32 0.05 4.75
N LEU A 37 6.41 1.02 4.72
CA LEU A 37 4.96 0.74 4.63
C LEU A 37 4.56 0.14 3.29
N TYR A 38 5.22 0.51 2.19
CA TYR A 38 5.03 -0.15 0.91
C TYR A 38 5.53 -1.60 0.96
N GLN A 39 6.73 -1.84 1.51
CA GLN A 39 7.28 -3.19 1.64
C GLN A 39 6.41 -4.10 2.54
N ALA A 40 5.93 -3.58 3.67
CA ALA A 40 5.07 -4.33 4.59
C ALA A 40 3.74 -4.77 3.97
N ARG A 41 3.37 -4.22 2.81
CA ARG A 41 2.15 -4.54 2.06
C ARG A 41 2.46 -5.27 0.74
N ASP A 42 3.65 -5.86 0.63
CA ASP A 42 4.17 -6.60 -0.54
C ASP A 42 4.21 -5.78 -1.84
N PHE A 43 4.36 -4.45 -1.74
CA PHE A 43 4.64 -3.66 -2.94
C PHE A 43 6.11 -3.79 -3.31
N LEU A 44 6.35 -3.93 -4.61
CA LEU A 44 7.68 -3.88 -5.20
C LEU A 44 8.24 -2.45 -5.13
N GLU A 45 9.56 -2.32 -5.05
CA GLU A 45 10.27 -1.03 -4.95
C GLU A 45 9.96 -0.09 -6.12
N TRP A 46 9.76 -0.61 -7.33
CA TRP A 46 9.43 0.22 -8.49
C TRP A 46 8.02 0.84 -8.42
N SER A 47 7.14 0.34 -7.54
CA SER A 47 5.76 0.82 -7.36
C SER A 47 5.65 2.00 -6.39
N LEU A 48 6.78 2.53 -5.89
CA LEU A 48 6.80 3.65 -4.96
C LEU A 48 6.30 4.94 -5.62
N ILE A 49 5.23 5.51 -5.06
CA ILE A 49 4.63 6.75 -5.56
C ILE A 49 5.27 7.95 -4.86
N GLU A 50 6.48 8.32 -5.28
CA GLU A 50 7.20 9.46 -4.68
C GLU A 50 6.95 10.79 -5.38
N ARG A 51 6.62 10.76 -6.67
CA ARG A 51 6.54 11.93 -7.54
C ARG A 51 5.20 12.02 -8.23
N ASP A 52 4.80 13.23 -8.56
CA ASP A 52 3.64 13.47 -9.42
C ASP A 52 3.98 13.33 -10.92
N TYR A 53 2.96 13.50 -11.77
CA TYR A 53 3.10 13.42 -13.22
C TYR A 53 4.03 14.49 -13.83
N SER A 54 4.32 15.57 -13.08
CA SER A 54 5.28 16.61 -13.47
C SER A 54 6.71 16.32 -12.98
N GLY A 55 6.91 15.20 -12.29
CA GLY A 55 8.19 14.80 -11.69
C GLY A 55 8.50 15.47 -10.35
N LYS A 56 7.58 16.26 -9.80
CA LYS A 56 7.75 16.93 -8.50
C LYS A 56 7.55 15.92 -7.37
N LYS A 57 8.50 15.89 -6.43
CA LYS A 57 8.43 15.01 -5.26
C LYS A 57 7.28 15.43 -4.33
N TYR A 58 6.48 14.47 -3.90
CA TYR A 58 5.45 14.67 -2.90
C TYR A 58 6.06 14.95 -1.53
N ALA A 59 5.39 15.78 -0.72
CA ALA A 59 5.68 15.87 0.70
C ALA A 59 5.37 14.53 1.39
N LYS A 60 6.10 14.21 2.46
CA LYS A 60 5.98 12.91 3.17
C LYS A 60 4.54 12.56 3.53
N ASP A 61 3.78 13.48 4.10
CA ASP A 61 2.37 13.25 4.46
C ASP A 61 1.49 12.85 3.26
N LYS A 62 1.79 13.39 2.07
CA LYS A 62 1.08 13.04 0.84
C LYS A 62 1.48 11.66 0.33
N GLN A 63 2.75 11.27 0.51
CA GLN A 63 3.21 9.92 0.17
C GLN A 63 2.58 8.88 1.10
N MET A 64 2.53 9.17 2.40
CA MET A 64 1.86 8.37 3.42
C MET A 64 0.37 8.19 3.15
N ALA A 65 -0.35 9.27 2.83
CA ALA A 65 -1.76 9.19 2.47
C ALA A 65 -2.00 8.35 1.21
N ARG A 66 -1.10 8.40 0.22
CA ARG A 66 -1.18 7.57 -0.99
C ARG A 66 -0.91 6.10 -0.69
N CYS A 67 0.13 5.80 0.10
CA CYS A 67 0.43 4.46 0.58
C CYS A 67 -0.80 3.87 1.29
N GLY A 68 -1.38 4.58 2.25
CA GLY A 68 -2.55 4.13 3.00
C GLY A 68 -3.80 3.87 2.15
N ASN A 69 -3.94 4.55 1.01
CA ASN A 69 -5.03 4.34 0.04
C ASN A 69 -4.71 3.31 -1.05
N ALA A 70 -3.45 2.90 -1.19
CA ALA A 70 -3.07 1.89 -2.17
C ALA A 70 -3.67 0.53 -1.80
N VAL A 71 -4.05 -0.23 -2.82
CA VAL A 71 -4.57 -1.59 -2.67
C VAL A 71 -3.40 -2.57 -2.70
N PRO A 72 -3.19 -3.41 -1.67
CA PRO A 72 -2.09 -4.36 -1.65
C PRO A 72 -2.13 -5.30 -2.86
N PRO A 73 -0.99 -5.60 -3.51
CA PRO A 73 -0.96 -6.48 -4.68
C PRO A 73 -1.60 -7.85 -4.45
N PRO A 74 -1.38 -8.56 -3.32
CA PRO A 74 -2.02 -9.86 -3.09
C PRO A 74 -3.56 -9.77 -3.02
N PHE A 75 -4.06 -8.64 -2.50
CA PHE A 75 -5.51 -8.40 -2.40
C PHE A 75 -6.12 -8.11 -3.77
N ALA A 76 -5.45 -7.26 -4.56
CA ALA A 76 -5.86 -7.00 -5.94
C ALA A 76 -5.85 -8.30 -6.78
N GLU A 77 -4.79 -9.12 -6.63
CA GLU A 77 -4.66 -10.39 -7.33
C GLU A 77 -5.80 -11.37 -7.00
N ALA A 78 -6.14 -11.52 -5.72
CA ALA A 78 -7.25 -12.37 -5.30
C ALA A 78 -8.60 -11.91 -5.89
N LEU A 79 -8.86 -10.60 -5.87
CA LEU A 79 -10.08 -10.01 -6.43
C LEU A 79 -10.17 -10.19 -7.95
N VAL A 80 -9.08 -10.00 -8.68
CA VAL A 80 -9.07 -10.19 -10.13
C VAL A 80 -9.26 -11.66 -10.48
N ARG A 81 -8.58 -12.58 -9.77
CA ARG A 81 -8.68 -14.02 -10.05
C ARG A 81 -10.09 -14.57 -9.89
N VAL A 82 -10.84 -14.07 -8.92
CA VAL A 82 -12.21 -14.55 -8.67
C VAL A 82 -13.24 -13.89 -9.60
N ASN A 83 -13.05 -12.63 -9.99
CA ASN A 83 -14.07 -11.88 -10.75
C ASN A 83 -13.80 -11.83 -12.26
N LEU A 84 -12.53 -11.92 -12.69
CA LEU A 84 -12.07 -11.73 -14.07
C LEU A 84 -11.02 -12.79 -14.44
N PRO A 85 -11.33 -14.09 -14.33
CA PRO A 85 -10.35 -15.17 -14.57
C PRO A 85 -9.77 -15.14 -15.99
N GLU A 86 -10.50 -14.60 -16.97
CA GLU A 86 -10.04 -14.41 -18.35
C GLU A 86 -8.91 -13.38 -18.49
N MET A 87 -8.79 -12.43 -17.54
CA MET A 87 -7.69 -11.47 -17.50
C MET A 87 -6.44 -12.03 -16.82
N CYS A 88 -6.56 -13.16 -16.13
CA CYS A 88 -5.45 -13.82 -15.42
C CYS A 88 -4.56 -14.68 -16.32
N VAL A 89 -4.75 -14.63 -17.65
CA VAL A 89 -3.89 -15.35 -18.60
C VAL A 89 -2.48 -14.78 -18.58
N SER A 90 -1.51 -15.63 -18.25
CA SER A 90 -0.09 -15.33 -18.40
C SER A 90 0.18 -14.97 -19.85
N LYS A 91 0.46 -13.69 -20.15
CA LYS A 91 1.20 -13.37 -21.35
C LYS A 91 2.58 -13.99 -21.16
N VAL A 92 2.79 -15.19 -21.72
CA VAL A 92 4.13 -15.70 -21.96
C VAL A 92 4.84 -14.60 -22.73
N HIS A 93 5.77 -13.91 -22.08
CA HIS A 93 6.68 -13.03 -22.81
C HIS A 93 7.44 -13.96 -23.76
N ALA A 94 7.04 -13.96 -25.02
CA ALA A 94 7.82 -14.57 -26.08
C ALA A 94 9.20 -13.91 -26.02
N ALA A 95 10.22 -14.74 -25.78
CA ALA A 95 11.62 -14.36 -25.80
C ALA A 95 12.05 -13.88 -27.19
#